data_AF-A0A3B0UIF6-F1
#
_entry.id   AF-A0A3B0UIF6-F1
#
_cell.length_a   1.000
_cell.length_b   1.000
_cell.length_c   1.000
_cell.angle_alpha   90.00
_cell.angle_beta   90.00
_cell.angle_gamma   90.00
#
_symmetry.space_group_name_H-M   'P 1'
#
loop_
_entity.id
_entity.type
_entity.pdbx_description
1 polymer ?
#
loop_
_entity_poly.entity_id
_entity_poly.type
_entity_poly.pdbx_seq_one_letter_code
_entity_poly.pdbx_strand_id
1 'polypeptide(L)'
;MPNKLLPAFILSILLMTSSSVHAMLLGDTIGLSHRFPSSDDFIEGYLVEVQAGNSDVTTFGSIYTANPEDDQILYDFFRPFTFSSDPFNGNVVEFIDDSLVDVTVDTNLLGWDDSFMSMEDDRIAFNWRNLSVDQNSYFYASLAFASPDEWESSNS
;
A
#
# COMPACT_ATOMS: atom_id res chain seq x y z
N MET A 1 -66.66 4.82 31.66
CA MET A 1 -65.38 5.54 31.62
C MET A 1 -64.74 5.26 30.26
N PRO A 2 -64.48 6.26 29.39
CA PRO A 2 -63.89 6.00 28.07
C PRO A 2 -62.36 6.06 28.15
N ASN A 3 -61.70 4.99 27.72
CA ASN A 3 -60.25 4.93 27.58
C ASN A 3 -59.82 5.70 26.32
N LYS A 4 -59.05 6.77 26.49
CA LYS A 4 -58.39 7.49 25.39
C LYS A 4 -57.08 6.78 25.05
N LEU A 5 -56.99 6.21 23.85
CA LEU A 5 -55.75 5.73 23.24
C LEU A 5 -55.04 6.92 22.56
N LEU A 6 -53.79 7.18 22.92
CA LEU A 6 -52.90 8.10 22.19
C LEU A 6 -52.15 7.33 21.09
N PRO A 7 -51.93 7.92 19.90
CA PRO A 7 -51.07 7.34 18.89
C PRO A 7 -49.59 7.63 19.21
N ALA A 8 -48.77 6.57 19.22
CA ALA A 8 -47.32 6.69 19.33
C ALA A 8 -46.73 7.04 17.95
N PHE A 9 -46.04 8.19 17.89
CA PHE A 9 -45.19 8.56 16.75
C PHE A 9 -43.83 7.88 16.94
N ILE A 10 -43.47 6.97 16.04
CA ILE A 10 -42.11 6.40 15.99
C ILE A 10 -41.28 7.32 15.10
N LEU A 11 -40.34 8.04 15.72
CA LEU A 11 -39.31 8.82 15.03
C LEU A 11 -38.11 7.91 14.75
N SER A 12 -37.96 7.45 13.51
CA SER A 12 -36.77 6.72 13.08
C SER A 12 -35.63 7.70 12.86
N ILE A 13 -34.62 7.68 13.72
CA ILE A 13 -33.35 8.38 13.50
C ILE A 13 -32.56 7.56 12.47
N LEU A 14 -32.46 8.09 11.24
CA LEU A 14 -31.59 7.56 10.21
C LEU A 14 -30.15 7.98 10.56
N LEU A 15 -29.39 7.06 11.15
CA LEU A 15 -27.97 7.26 11.42
C LEU A 15 -27.22 7.21 10.09
N MET A 16 -26.91 8.38 9.52
CA MET A 16 -26.02 8.50 8.37
C MET A 16 -24.60 8.24 8.88
N THR A 17 -24.12 6.99 8.76
CA THR A 17 -22.69 6.71 8.90
C THR A 17 -22.02 7.20 7.63
N SER A 18 -21.33 8.34 7.73
CA SER A 18 -20.41 8.80 6.70
C SER A 18 -19.28 7.79 6.58
N SER A 19 -19.31 6.97 5.54
CA SER A 19 -18.13 6.20 5.13
C SER A 19 -17.09 7.22 4.68
N SER A 20 -16.02 7.38 5.43
CA SER A 20 -14.82 8.05 4.96
C SER A 20 -14.35 7.32 3.70
N VAL A 21 -14.48 7.97 2.55
CA VAL A 21 -13.87 7.50 1.30
C VAL A 21 -12.38 7.56 1.54
N HIS A 22 -11.78 6.42 1.87
CA HIS A 22 -10.33 6.28 1.81
C HIS A 22 -9.99 6.20 0.33
N ALA A 23 -8.99 6.97 -0.11
CA ALA A 23 -8.33 6.72 -1.38
C ALA A 23 -7.78 5.29 -1.35
N MET A 24 -7.99 4.57 -2.44
CA MET A 24 -7.98 3.11 -2.52
C MET A 24 -7.36 2.74 -3.86
N LEU A 25 -6.29 1.95 -3.87
CA LEU A 25 -5.57 1.59 -5.10
C LEU A 25 -6.40 0.71 -6.04
N LEU A 26 -7.47 0.04 -5.57
CA LEU A 26 -8.23 -0.89 -6.39
C LEU A 26 -8.76 -0.23 -7.67
N GLY A 27 -8.33 -0.76 -8.83
CA GLY A 27 -8.68 -0.25 -10.15
C GLY A 27 -7.66 0.74 -10.74
N ASP A 28 -6.70 1.21 -9.94
CA ASP A 28 -5.61 2.07 -10.40
C ASP A 28 -4.56 1.27 -11.16
N THR A 29 -3.77 1.96 -12.00
CA THR A 29 -2.61 1.37 -12.67
C THR A 29 -1.32 1.90 -12.06
N ILE A 30 -0.62 1.07 -11.30
CA ILE A 30 0.67 1.43 -10.67
C ILE A 30 1.84 0.78 -11.41
N GLY A 31 3.02 1.37 -11.27
CA GLY A 31 4.29 0.78 -11.68
C GLY A 31 4.95 0.05 -10.52
N LEU A 32 5.28 -1.23 -10.70
CA LEU A 32 6.10 -2.02 -9.77
C LEU A 32 7.44 -2.33 -10.44
N SER A 33 8.55 -1.95 -9.83
CA SER A 33 9.88 -2.19 -10.42
C SER A 33 10.91 -2.64 -9.39
N HIS A 34 11.79 -3.56 -9.78
CA HIS A 34 13.02 -3.86 -9.07
C HIS A 34 14.15 -3.00 -9.63
N ARG A 35 14.89 -2.31 -8.75
CA ARG A 35 15.95 -1.37 -9.14
C ARG A 35 17.25 -1.63 -8.40
N PHE A 36 18.36 -1.44 -9.10
CA PHE A 36 19.72 -1.73 -8.66
C PHE A 36 20.75 -1.19 -9.67
N PRO A 37 21.90 -0.62 -9.26
CA PRO A 37 22.37 -0.39 -7.89
C PRO A 37 21.90 0.95 -7.27
N SER A 38 21.10 1.72 -8.00
CA SER A 38 20.45 2.95 -7.52
C SER A 38 18.93 2.86 -7.67
N SER A 39 18.20 3.78 -7.03
CA SER A 39 16.74 3.91 -7.18
C SER A 39 16.32 4.37 -8.58
N ASP A 40 17.27 4.73 -9.44
CA ASP A 40 17.01 5.23 -10.79
C ASP A 40 17.43 4.20 -11.86
N ASP A 41 18.22 3.19 -11.46
CA ASP A 41 18.69 2.13 -12.33
C ASP A 41 17.67 0.98 -12.39
N PHE A 42 16.87 0.98 -13.44
CA PHE A 42 15.83 -0.02 -13.70
C PHE A 42 16.42 -1.38 -14.10
N ILE A 43 16.00 -2.46 -13.43
CA ILE A 43 16.33 -3.83 -13.81
C ILE A 43 15.14 -4.53 -14.47
N GLU A 44 13.99 -4.50 -13.78
CA GLU A 44 12.77 -5.21 -14.16
C GLU A 44 11.56 -4.44 -13.61
N GLY A 45 10.43 -4.46 -14.31
CA GLY A 45 9.24 -3.78 -13.85
C GLY A 45 8.03 -3.96 -14.74
N TYR A 46 6.87 -3.66 -14.16
CA TYR A 46 5.55 -3.96 -14.69
C TYR A 46 4.59 -2.82 -14.36
N LEU A 47 3.68 -2.52 -15.29
CA LEU A 47 2.47 -1.77 -14.99
C LEU A 47 1.38 -2.78 -14.65
N VAL A 48 0.72 -2.59 -13.52
CA VAL A 48 -0.31 -3.50 -13.01
C VAL A 48 -1.58 -2.72 -12.70
N GLU A 49 -2.72 -3.22 -13.18
CA GLU A 49 -4.04 -2.77 -12.73
C GLU A 49 -4.33 -3.50 -11.41
N VAL A 50 -4.42 -2.73 -10.33
CA VAL A 50 -4.55 -3.26 -8.96
C VAL A 50 -5.91 -3.91 -8.81
N GLN A 51 -5.91 -5.18 -8.43
CA GLN A 51 -7.11 -5.98 -8.28
C GLN A 51 -7.12 -6.67 -6.92
N ALA A 52 -8.31 -6.83 -6.33
CA ALA A 52 -8.40 -7.52 -5.05
C ALA A 52 -8.02 -9.00 -5.19
N GLY A 53 -7.15 -9.48 -4.29
CA GLY A 53 -6.64 -10.85 -4.29
C GLY A 53 -5.36 -11.01 -5.11
N ASN A 54 -5.23 -12.11 -5.86
CA ASN A 54 -3.92 -12.53 -6.39
C ASN A 54 -3.82 -12.46 -7.92
N SER A 55 -4.71 -11.74 -8.61
CA SER A 55 -4.79 -11.71 -10.09
C SER A 55 -3.64 -10.95 -10.75
N ASP A 56 -3.04 -10.03 -10.02
CA ASP A 56 -2.06 -9.00 -10.39
C ASP A 56 -0.70 -9.22 -9.70
N VAL A 57 -0.55 -10.37 -9.03
CA VAL A 57 0.74 -10.82 -8.47
C VAL A 57 1.81 -10.82 -9.55
N THR A 58 2.91 -10.14 -9.26
CA THR A 58 4.04 -9.98 -10.15
C THR A 58 5.30 -10.58 -9.53
N THR A 59 6.10 -11.31 -10.32
CA THR A 59 7.33 -11.97 -9.85
C THR A 59 8.57 -11.21 -10.30
N PHE A 60 9.55 -11.04 -9.40
CA PHE A 60 10.82 -10.34 -9.69
C PHE A 60 12.02 -11.24 -9.47
N GLY A 61 12.89 -11.36 -10.48
CA GLY A 61 14.18 -12.07 -10.40
C GLY A 61 14.11 -13.53 -9.94
N SER A 62 12.92 -14.14 -9.94
CA SER A 62 12.63 -15.42 -9.27
C SER A 62 13.03 -15.44 -7.78
N ILE A 63 12.93 -14.30 -7.09
CA ILE A 63 13.29 -14.15 -5.66
C ILE A 63 12.02 -13.93 -4.82
N TYR A 64 11.17 -13.01 -5.25
CA TYR A 64 9.98 -12.59 -4.52
C TYR A 64 8.84 -12.26 -5.48
N THR A 65 7.62 -12.23 -4.94
CA THR A 65 6.45 -11.66 -5.60
C THR A 65 6.04 -10.36 -4.94
N ALA A 66 5.40 -9.46 -5.70
CA ALA A 66 4.68 -8.30 -5.18
C ALA A 66 3.21 -8.46 -5.55
N ASN A 67 2.32 -8.23 -4.58
CA ASN A 67 0.87 -8.25 -4.74
C ASN A 67 0.30 -6.93 -4.20
N PRO A 68 0.02 -5.94 -5.05
CA PRO A 68 -0.68 -4.75 -4.59
C PRO A 68 -2.14 -5.12 -4.28
N GLU A 69 -2.68 -4.50 -3.26
CA GLU A 69 -4.08 -4.59 -2.86
C GLU A 69 -4.58 -3.15 -2.66
N ASP A 70 -5.75 -3.03 -2.06
CA ASP A 70 -6.41 -1.75 -1.85
C ASP A 70 -5.58 -0.67 -1.15
N ASP A 71 -5.03 -0.99 0.00
CA ASP A 71 -4.28 -0.08 0.87
C ASP A 71 -2.93 -0.69 1.30
N GLN A 72 -2.45 -1.69 0.57
CA GLN A 72 -1.24 -2.41 0.94
C GLN A 72 -0.52 -3.00 -0.27
N ILE A 73 0.77 -3.25 -0.11
CA ILE A 73 1.56 -4.02 -1.06
C ILE A 73 2.25 -5.15 -0.30
N LEU A 74 1.92 -6.37 -0.71
CA LEU A 74 2.40 -7.59 -0.07
C LEU A 74 3.61 -8.12 -0.85
N TYR A 75 4.72 -8.32 -0.16
CA TYR A 75 5.90 -8.96 -0.73
C TYR A 75 6.17 -10.29 -0.04
N ASP A 76 6.15 -11.35 -0.83
CA ASP A 76 6.43 -12.71 -0.37
C ASP A 76 7.74 -13.22 -1.00
N PHE A 77 8.67 -13.65 -0.16
CA PHE A 77 9.94 -14.21 -0.59
C PHE A 77 9.86 -15.73 -0.61
N PHE A 78 10.18 -16.37 -1.74
CA PHE A 78 9.99 -17.81 -1.91
C PHE A 78 11.31 -18.58 -2.11
N ARG A 79 12.46 -17.90 -1.96
CA ARG A 79 13.76 -18.56 -1.86
C ARG A 79 14.75 -17.75 -1.00
N PRO A 80 15.76 -18.41 -0.41
CA PRO A 80 16.86 -17.71 0.23
C PRO A 80 17.60 -16.77 -0.73
N PHE A 81 17.81 -15.53 -0.31
CA PHE A 81 18.58 -14.54 -1.04
C PHE A 81 19.18 -13.51 -0.08
N THR A 82 20.27 -12.87 -0.49
CA THR A 82 20.84 -11.71 0.22
C THR A 82 21.07 -10.61 -0.78
N PHE A 83 20.43 -9.48 -0.55
CA PHE A 83 20.54 -8.30 -1.41
C PHE A 83 21.93 -7.68 -1.27
N SER A 84 22.44 -7.14 -2.37
CA SER A 84 23.77 -6.52 -2.42
C SER A 84 23.89 -5.36 -1.43
N SER A 85 25.13 -5.00 -1.08
CA SER A 85 25.46 -3.86 -0.23
C SER A 85 25.50 -2.51 -0.98
N ASP A 86 25.17 -2.50 -2.27
CA ASP A 86 25.08 -1.28 -3.07
C ASP A 86 24.09 -0.26 -2.49
N PRO A 87 24.17 1.02 -2.89
CA PRO A 87 23.35 2.09 -2.31
C PRO A 87 21.86 1.80 -2.34
N PHE A 88 21.36 1.13 -3.38
CA PHE A 88 19.99 0.67 -3.50
C PHE A 88 19.92 -0.73 -4.12
N ASN A 89 19.11 -1.59 -3.51
CA ASN A 89 18.72 -2.87 -4.10
C ASN A 89 17.34 -3.24 -3.55
N GLY A 90 16.29 -3.05 -4.34
CA GLY A 90 14.94 -3.24 -3.81
C GLY A 90 13.85 -2.85 -4.80
N ASN A 91 12.66 -2.58 -4.27
CA ASN A 91 11.46 -2.32 -5.07
C ASN A 91 11.08 -0.84 -5.04
N VAL A 92 10.58 -0.34 -6.17
CA VAL A 92 10.00 1.00 -6.30
C VAL A 92 8.61 0.86 -6.89
N VAL A 93 7.66 1.50 -6.24
CA VAL A 93 6.25 1.63 -6.62
C VAL A 93 6.05 3.06 -7.09
N GLU A 94 5.48 3.26 -8.27
CA GLU A 94 5.30 4.57 -8.92
C GLU A 94 3.91 4.67 -9.55
N PHE A 95 3.55 5.88 -10.00
CA PHE A 95 2.25 6.18 -10.61
C PHE A 95 1.09 5.90 -9.65
N ILE A 96 1.30 6.20 -8.37
CA ILE A 96 0.22 6.22 -7.38
C ILE A 96 -0.56 7.51 -7.63
N ASP A 97 -1.82 7.39 -8.04
CA ASP A 97 -2.64 8.54 -8.44
C ASP A 97 -3.13 9.37 -7.24
N ASP A 98 -3.24 8.74 -6.07
CA ASP A 98 -3.61 9.39 -4.81
C ASP A 98 -2.40 9.87 -4.00
N SER A 99 -2.53 10.99 -3.30
CA SER A 99 -1.44 11.53 -2.47
C SER A 99 -1.19 10.64 -1.26
N LEU A 100 -0.04 9.97 -1.25
CA LEU A 100 0.42 9.12 -0.16
C LEU A 100 0.89 10.00 1.03
N VAL A 101 0.34 9.75 2.23
CA VAL A 101 0.65 10.55 3.45
C VAL A 101 1.43 9.78 4.50
N ASP A 102 1.30 8.45 4.53
CA ASP A 102 2.04 7.59 5.46
C ASP A 102 2.22 6.19 4.87
N VAL A 103 3.30 5.53 5.26
CA VAL A 103 3.50 4.10 5.00
C VAL A 103 4.05 3.43 6.24
N THR A 104 3.39 2.33 6.62
CA THR A 104 3.84 1.47 7.72
C THR A 104 4.22 0.10 7.18
N VAL A 105 5.26 -0.49 7.74
CA VAL A 105 5.76 -1.80 7.30
C VAL A 105 5.67 -2.81 8.44
N ASP A 106 4.96 -3.92 8.20
CA ASP A 106 5.03 -5.13 9.02
C ASP A 106 5.93 -6.14 8.31
N THR A 107 6.99 -6.57 9.00
CA THR A 107 7.98 -7.47 8.43
C THR A 107 8.74 -8.25 9.50
N ASN A 108 9.19 -9.46 9.15
CA ASN A 108 10.15 -10.23 9.93
C ASN A 108 11.60 -10.13 9.40
N LEU A 109 11.87 -9.25 8.44
CA LEU A 109 13.22 -9.07 7.89
C LEU A 109 14.15 -8.48 8.96
N LEU A 110 15.12 -9.29 9.38
CA LEU A 110 16.13 -8.85 10.34
C LEU A 110 16.95 -7.70 9.76
N GLY A 111 16.99 -6.59 10.50
CA GLY A 111 17.72 -5.40 10.10
C GLY A 111 16.91 -4.41 9.27
N TRP A 112 15.62 -4.67 8.99
CA TRP A 112 14.74 -3.62 8.49
C TRP A 112 14.63 -2.45 9.47
N ASP A 113 14.55 -1.24 8.92
CA ASP A 113 14.45 0.04 9.59
C ASP A 113 13.81 1.04 8.62
N ASP A 114 13.01 1.98 9.11
CA ASP A 114 12.28 2.93 8.26
C ASP A 114 13.22 3.81 7.40
N SER A 115 14.50 3.96 7.78
CA SER A 115 15.51 4.63 6.95
C SER A 115 15.85 3.91 5.64
N PHE A 116 15.38 2.68 5.45
CA PHE A 116 15.42 1.96 4.17
C PHE A 116 14.25 2.30 3.25
N MET A 117 13.32 3.15 3.68
CA MET A 117 12.19 3.60 2.89
C MET A 117 12.38 5.07 2.49
N SER A 118 11.91 5.43 1.30
CA SER A 118 11.74 6.82 0.89
C SER A 118 10.41 7.00 0.17
N MET A 119 9.73 8.10 0.46
CA MET A 119 8.42 8.44 -0.08
C MET A 119 8.46 9.79 -0.79
N GLU A 120 7.74 9.86 -1.90
CA GLU A 120 7.32 11.05 -2.65
C GLU A 120 5.79 10.94 -2.83
N ASP A 121 5.13 11.99 -3.34
CA ASP A 121 3.66 12.05 -3.39
C ASP A 121 3.03 10.88 -4.17
N ASP A 122 3.67 10.44 -5.25
CA ASP A 122 3.20 9.43 -6.21
C ASP A 122 4.10 8.18 -6.26
N ARG A 123 5.03 8.05 -5.31
CA ARG A 123 6.09 7.05 -5.36
C ARG A 123 6.58 6.64 -3.98
N ILE A 124 6.84 5.35 -3.83
CA ILE A 124 7.54 4.79 -2.68
C ILE A 124 8.65 3.84 -3.11
N ALA A 125 9.79 3.91 -2.44
CA ALA A 125 10.91 3.00 -2.63
C ALA A 125 11.26 2.26 -1.34
N PHE A 126 11.39 0.93 -1.44
CA PHE A 126 11.84 0.05 -0.37
C PHE A 126 13.23 -0.48 -0.71
N ASN A 127 14.24 -0.08 0.06
CA ASN A 127 15.62 -0.47 -0.16
C ASN A 127 16.00 -1.67 0.70
N TRP A 128 16.13 -2.84 0.09
CA TRP A 128 16.44 -4.07 0.80
C TRP A 128 17.93 -4.38 0.88
N ARG A 129 18.82 -3.41 0.59
CA ARG A 129 20.28 -3.60 0.65
C ARG A 129 20.71 -4.28 1.95
N ASN A 130 21.64 -5.23 1.85
CA ASN A 130 22.15 -6.04 2.97
C ASN A 130 21.12 -6.88 3.72
N LEU A 131 19.83 -6.90 3.34
CA LEU A 131 18.85 -7.77 3.97
C LEU A 131 18.99 -9.20 3.42
N SER A 132 18.79 -10.17 4.29
CA SER A 132 18.67 -11.58 3.94
C SER A 132 17.22 -12.01 4.09
N VAL A 133 16.73 -12.74 3.09
CA VAL A 133 15.37 -13.27 3.03
C VAL A 133 15.43 -14.79 2.92
N ASP A 134 14.37 -15.46 3.35
CA ASP A 134 14.10 -16.87 3.08
C ASP A 134 12.61 -17.11 2.77
N GLN A 135 12.18 -18.37 2.69
CA GLN A 135 10.80 -18.74 2.34
C GLN A 135 9.74 -18.37 3.38
N ASN A 136 10.16 -18.01 4.59
CA ASN A 136 9.28 -17.57 5.66
C ASN A 136 9.35 -16.05 5.85
N SER A 137 10.15 -15.36 5.05
CA SER A 137 10.25 -13.91 5.10
C SER A 137 9.02 -13.26 4.47
N TYR A 138 8.51 -12.23 5.13
CA TYR A 138 7.41 -11.40 4.63
C TYR A 138 7.74 -9.93 4.79
N PHE A 139 7.17 -9.10 3.91
CA PHE A 139 7.26 -7.65 3.98
C PHE A 139 5.95 -7.06 3.46
N TYR A 140 5.16 -6.47 4.35
CA TYR A 140 3.84 -5.92 4.03
C TYR A 140 3.87 -4.42 4.30
N ALA A 141 3.66 -3.62 3.26
CA ALA A 141 3.61 -2.18 3.36
C ALA A 141 2.15 -1.71 3.30
N SER A 142 1.64 -1.15 4.39
CA SER A 142 0.32 -0.52 4.44
C SER A 142 0.45 0.96 4.11
N LEU A 143 -0.41 1.43 3.21
CA LEU A 143 -0.40 2.76 2.61
C LEU A 143 -1.56 3.58 3.18
N ALA A 144 -1.29 4.81 3.60
CA ALA A 144 -2.32 5.76 3.96
C ALA A 144 -2.32 6.91 2.97
N PHE A 145 -3.51 7.29 2.50
CA PHE A 145 -3.71 8.34 1.52
C PHE A 145 -4.41 9.55 2.14
N ALA A 146 -4.15 10.75 1.59
CA ALA A 146 -4.85 11.96 1.98
C ALA A 146 -6.35 11.83 1.71
N SER A 147 -7.19 12.36 2.60
CA SER A 147 -8.62 12.43 2.33
C SER A 147 -8.92 13.47 1.24
N PRO A 148 -9.80 13.17 0.27
CA PRO A 148 -10.19 14.14 -0.76
C PRO A 148 -10.72 15.47 -0.19
N ASP A 149 -11.31 15.44 1.00
CA ASP A 149 -12.03 16.56 1.61
C ASP A 149 -11.12 17.60 2.29
N GLU A 150 -9.83 17.30 2.53
CA GLU A 150 -8.92 18.25 3.19
C GLU A 150 -8.47 19.40 2.26
N TRP A 151 -8.53 19.22 0.94
CA TRP A 151 -8.08 20.21 -0.03
C TRP A 151 -9.08 21.36 -0.26
N GLU A 152 -10.39 21.11 -0.07
CA GLU A 152 -11.41 22.16 -0.25
C GLU A 152 -11.52 23.11 0.96
N SER A 153 -11.22 22.63 2.17
CA SER A 153 -11.36 23.44 3.40
C SER A 153 -10.24 24.46 3.61
N SER A 154 -9.07 24.28 2.97
CA SER A 154 -7.92 25.18 3.09
C SER A 154 -7.92 26.34 2.08
N ASN A 155 -8.84 26.32 1.11
CA ASN A 155 -8.96 27.33 0.04
C ASN A 155 -10.25 28.19 0.13
N SER A 156 -10.97 28.16 1.26
CA SER A 156 -12.19 28.96 1.50
C SER A 156 -12.04 30.04 2.57
#